data_AF-A0A538B039-F1
#
_entry.id   AF-A0A538B039-F1
#
_cell.length_a   1.000
_cell.length_b   1.000
_cell.length_c   1.000
_cell.angle_alpha   90.00
_cell.angle_beta   90.00
_cell.angle_gamma   90.00
#
_symmetry.space_group_name_H-M   'P 1'
#
loop_
_entity.id
_entity.type
_entity.pdbx_description
1 polymer ?
#
loop_
_entity_poly.entity_id
_entity_poly.type
_entity_poly.pdbx_seq_one_letter_code
_entity_poly.pdbx_strand_id
1 'polypeptide(L)'
;MARVQERHSLLANWRYVLATTNPPKGHVDPVSRWLVLTRAAVLPMTLTAALIAGLLGVNEPGFKWWLFALAPIGILLAHAANNLMNDLFDLDVGTDTGDYPRALYAPHPVLSGMVTRKRLTAAALLVNVLDLAILVVLFVERGWPVVAFALGGFFISAAYTAPPLRLKKHGLGEPSVLVVWGPLLVGGVYYSAVGTIRMKFSGDAKALTM
;
A
#
# COMPACT_ATOMS: atom_id res chain seq x y z
N MET A 1 17.95 -37.47 16.67
CA MET A 1 18.24 -36.13 17.23
C MET A 1 17.07 -35.22 16.94
N ALA A 2 16.22 -34.93 17.94
CA ALA A 2 15.13 -33.97 17.78
C ALA A 2 15.73 -32.57 17.65
N ARG A 3 15.57 -31.91 16.48
CA ARG A 3 15.87 -30.48 16.38
C ARG A 3 14.98 -29.77 17.40
N VAL A 4 15.59 -29.20 18.43
CA VAL A 4 14.92 -28.22 19.28
C VAL A 4 14.47 -27.10 18.34
N GLN A 5 13.18 -27.05 18.05
CA GLN A 5 12.58 -25.95 17.31
C GLN A 5 12.82 -24.71 18.16
N GLU A 6 13.74 -23.83 17.75
CA GLU A 6 13.98 -22.56 18.45
C GLU A 6 12.63 -21.85 18.57
N ARG A 7 12.09 -21.79 19.79
CA ARG A 7 10.87 -21.03 20.06
C ARG A 7 11.28 -19.56 20.17
N HIS A 8 11.30 -18.88 19.02
CA HIS A 8 11.40 -17.43 18.99
C HIS A 8 10.12 -16.83 19.59
N SER A 9 10.25 -15.74 20.35
CA SER A 9 9.08 -15.02 20.87
C SER A 9 8.26 -14.43 19.72
N LEU A 10 6.95 -14.21 19.90
CA LEU A 10 6.11 -13.60 18.87
C LEU A 10 6.67 -12.24 18.41
N LEU A 11 7.15 -11.43 19.35
CA LEU A 11 7.78 -10.14 19.02
C LEU A 11 9.06 -10.31 18.19
N ALA A 12 9.88 -11.33 18.46
CA ALA A 12 11.05 -11.63 17.66
C ALA A 12 10.66 -12.03 16.22
N ASN A 13 9.62 -12.85 16.08
CA ASN A 13 9.08 -13.23 14.76
C ASN A 13 8.56 -12.01 13.99
N TRP A 14 7.82 -11.11 14.65
CA TRP A 14 7.28 -9.93 13.99
C TRP A 14 8.39 -8.98 13.55
N ARG A 15 9.39 -8.74 14.42
CA ARG A 15 10.58 -7.94 14.08
C ARG A 15 11.36 -8.56 12.93
N TYR A 16 11.51 -9.89 12.93
CA TYR A 16 12.18 -10.60 11.84
C TYR A 16 11.45 -10.41 10.51
N VAL A 17 10.13 -10.59 10.48
CA VAL A 17 9.32 -10.39 9.27
C VAL A 17 9.42 -8.94 8.78
N LEU A 18 9.32 -7.96 9.69
CA LEU A 18 9.41 -6.54 9.33
C LEU A 18 10.81 -6.14 8.85
N ALA A 19 11.87 -6.80 9.32
CA ALA A 19 13.23 -6.53 8.90
C ALA A 19 13.61 -7.23 7.59
N THR A 20 13.02 -8.39 7.31
CA THR A 20 13.49 -9.27 6.21
C THR A 20 12.47 -9.49 5.11
N THR A 21 11.20 -9.09 5.31
CA THR A 21 10.03 -9.46 4.48
C THR A 21 9.76 -10.96 4.38
N ASN A 22 10.47 -11.79 5.14
CA ASN A 22 10.45 -13.23 5.03
C ASN A 22 9.75 -13.89 6.22
N PRO A 23 9.12 -15.06 6.04
CA PRO A 23 8.56 -15.80 7.16
C PRO A 23 9.66 -16.27 8.12
N PRO A 24 9.41 -16.29 9.44
CA PRO A 24 10.35 -16.85 10.40
C PRO A 24 10.55 -18.35 10.15
N LYS A 25 11.70 -18.90 10.56
CA LYS A 25 11.96 -20.33 10.47
C LYS A 25 10.98 -21.11 11.37
N GLY A 26 10.36 -22.17 10.83
CA GLY A 26 9.47 -23.04 11.59
C GLY A 26 8.01 -22.59 11.56
N HIS A 27 7.38 -22.48 12.74
CA HIS A 27 5.95 -22.16 12.82
C HIS A 27 5.70 -20.66 12.54
N VAL A 28 4.78 -20.37 11.63
CA VAL A 28 4.35 -19.01 11.30
C VAL A 28 2.99 -18.75 11.93
N ASP A 29 2.95 -17.90 12.96
CA ASP A 29 1.73 -17.48 13.62
C ASP A 29 0.85 -16.60 12.70
N PRO A 30 -0.45 -16.41 13.00
CA PRO A 30 -1.36 -15.65 12.16
C PRO A 30 -0.90 -14.20 11.88
N VAL A 31 -0.25 -13.54 12.84
CA VAL A 31 0.21 -12.15 12.69
C VAL A 31 1.44 -12.12 11.79
N SER A 32 2.45 -12.95 12.05
CA SER A 32 3.60 -13.08 11.14
C SER A 32 3.16 -13.43 9.73
N ARG A 33 2.19 -14.34 9.57
CA ARG A 33 1.62 -14.68 8.26
C ARG A 33 1.02 -13.44 7.60
N TRP A 34 0.20 -12.69 8.32
CA TRP A 34 -0.39 -11.46 7.80
C TRP A 34 0.66 -10.44 7.37
N LEU A 35 1.67 -10.20 8.21
CA LEU A 35 2.77 -9.27 7.93
C LEU A 35 3.57 -9.66 6.67
N VAL A 36 3.80 -10.96 6.44
CA VAL A 36 4.45 -11.43 5.21
C VAL A 36 3.54 -11.22 4.01
N LEU A 37 2.26 -11.63 4.10
CA LEU A 37 1.29 -11.54 3.01
C LEU A 37 1.07 -10.09 2.53
N THR A 38 0.94 -9.14 3.46
CA THR A 38 0.74 -7.73 3.10
C THR A 38 2.04 -7.00 2.77
N ARG A 39 3.19 -7.68 2.91
CA ARG A 39 4.54 -7.10 2.84
C ARG A 39 4.67 -5.89 3.76
N ALA A 40 4.28 -6.07 5.02
CA ALA A 40 4.20 -4.98 6.00
C ALA A 40 5.51 -4.18 6.15
N ALA A 41 6.67 -4.76 5.87
CA ALA A 41 7.96 -4.06 5.90
C ALA A 41 8.06 -2.86 4.93
N VAL A 42 7.26 -2.83 3.85
CA VAL A 42 7.23 -1.70 2.90
C VAL A 42 6.06 -0.74 3.16
N LEU A 43 5.23 -0.98 4.17
CA LEU A 43 4.19 -0.02 4.56
C LEU A 43 4.73 1.26 5.23
N PRO A 44 5.87 1.26 5.98
CA PRO A 44 6.45 2.47 6.54
C PRO A 44 6.68 3.61 5.52
N MET A 45 7.12 3.34 4.29
CA MET A 45 7.25 4.40 3.27
C MET A 45 5.92 5.09 2.95
N THR A 46 4.82 4.33 3.01
CA THR A 46 3.46 4.82 2.74
C THR A 46 2.97 5.65 3.91
N LEU A 47 3.20 5.16 5.14
CA LEU A 47 2.91 5.90 6.35
C LEU A 47 3.71 7.20 6.40
N THR A 48 5.00 7.18 6.09
CA THR A 48 5.84 8.38 6.05
C THR A 48 5.30 9.41 5.08
N ALA A 49 4.94 9.02 3.86
CA ALA A 49 4.35 9.94 2.88
C ALA A 49 3.01 10.53 3.39
N ALA A 50 2.17 9.73 4.04
CA ALA A 50 0.93 10.21 4.65
C ALA A 50 1.18 11.17 5.83
N LEU A 51 2.21 10.92 6.65
CA LEU A 51 2.61 11.82 7.73
C LEU A 51 3.17 13.14 7.21
N ILE A 52 3.92 13.12 6.10
CA ILE A 52 4.37 14.34 5.41
C ILE A 52 3.15 15.18 4.97
N ALA A 53 2.11 14.56 4.43
CA ALA A 53 0.87 15.27 4.09
C ALA A 53 0.22 15.92 5.32
N GLY A 54 0.23 15.23 6.46
CA GLY A 54 -0.21 15.78 7.75
C GLY A 54 0.61 17.00 8.16
N LEU A 55 1.94 16.90 8.12
CA LEU A 55 2.85 18.01 8.44
C LEU A 55 2.62 19.23 7.54
N LEU A 56 2.36 19.01 6.25
CA LEU A 56 2.05 20.08 5.29
C LEU A 56 0.66 20.71 5.52
N GLY A 57 -0.32 19.92 6.00
CA GLY A 57 -1.72 20.33 6.09
C GLY A 57 -2.19 20.79 7.46
N VAL A 58 -1.50 20.44 8.55
CA VAL A 58 -2.03 20.59 9.92
C VAL A 58 -2.42 22.02 10.30
N ASN A 59 -1.77 23.02 9.70
CA ASN A 59 -2.04 24.45 9.93
C ASN A 59 -2.91 25.10 8.83
N GLU A 60 -3.37 24.33 7.84
CA GLU A 60 -4.20 24.87 6.77
C GLU A 60 -5.68 24.94 7.19
N PRO A 61 -6.41 25.99 6.78
CA PRO A 61 -7.84 26.09 7.06
C PRO A 61 -8.60 24.89 6.51
N GLY A 62 -9.46 24.29 7.33
CA GLY A 62 -10.28 23.14 6.93
C GLY A 62 -9.65 21.78 7.21
N PHE A 63 -8.45 21.73 7.81
CA PHE A 63 -7.86 20.49 8.30
C PHE A 63 -8.77 19.82 9.34
N LYS A 64 -9.25 18.60 9.03
CA LYS A 64 -10.05 17.77 9.94
C LYS A 64 -9.22 16.57 10.39
N TRP A 65 -8.91 16.50 11.69
CA TRP A 65 -8.12 15.43 12.29
C TRP A 65 -8.65 14.02 12.01
N TRP A 66 -9.98 13.85 12.01
CA TRP A 66 -10.58 12.54 11.78
C TRP A 66 -10.44 12.08 10.31
N LEU A 67 -10.51 13.01 9.34
CA LEU A 67 -10.22 12.70 7.93
C LEU A 67 -8.74 12.43 7.72
N PHE A 68 -7.87 13.17 8.43
CA PHE A 68 -6.45 12.88 8.44
C PHE A 68 -6.12 11.53 9.10
N ALA A 69 -6.89 11.06 10.09
CA ALA A 69 -6.70 9.71 10.63
C ALA A 69 -7.19 8.65 9.65
N LEU A 70 -8.31 8.91 8.96
CA LEU A 70 -8.95 7.96 8.07
C LEU A 70 -8.20 7.75 6.74
N ALA A 71 -7.66 8.82 6.14
CA ALA A 71 -6.99 8.74 4.84
C ALA A 71 -5.70 7.88 4.82
N PRO A 72 -4.78 7.98 5.81
CA PRO A 72 -3.64 7.07 5.97
C PRO A 72 -4.06 5.61 6.14
N ILE A 73 -5.17 5.35 6.86
CA ILE A 73 -5.69 3.99 7.00
C ILE A 73 -6.13 3.46 5.62
N GLY A 74 -6.89 4.24 4.86
CA GLY A 74 -7.28 3.91 3.49
C GLY A 74 -6.06 3.58 2.62
N ILE A 75 -5.09 4.49 2.52
CA ILE A 75 -3.94 4.26 1.64
C ILE A 75 -3.05 3.07 2.09
N LEU A 76 -2.96 2.79 3.40
CA LEU A 76 -2.28 1.59 3.89
C LEU A 76 -3.01 0.31 3.50
N LEU A 77 -4.36 0.32 3.54
CA LEU A 77 -5.17 -0.77 3.04
C LEU A 77 -5.04 -0.91 1.52
N ALA A 78 -5.06 0.18 0.76
CA ALA A 78 -4.84 0.18 -0.68
C ALA A 78 -3.47 -0.43 -1.06
N HIS A 79 -2.40 -0.08 -0.34
CA HIS A 79 -1.08 -0.66 -0.57
C HIS A 79 -1.03 -2.14 -0.17
N ALA A 80 -1.61 -2.52 0.96
CA ALA A 80 -1.72 -3.92 1.35
C ALA A 80 -2.52 -4.74 0.32
N ALA A 81 -3.65 -4.21 -0.16
CA ALA A 81 -4.47 -4.81 -1.22
C ALA A 81 -3.65 -4.97 -2.50
N ASN A 82 -2.90 -3.95 -2.92
CA ASN A 82 -2.03 -4.03 -4.09
C ASN A 82 -0.97 -5.14 -3.94
N ASN A 83 -0.41 -5.32 -2.74
CA ASN A 83 0.55 -6.40 -2.49
C ASN A 83 -0.10 -7.79 -2.60
N LEU A 84 -1.29 -7.99 -2.01
CA LEU A 84 -2.04 -9.24 -2.09
C LEU A 84 -2.50 -9.54 -3.52
N MET A 85 -2.98 -8.53 -4.24
CA MET A 85 -3.42 -8.64 -5.64
C MET A 85 -2.25 -8.98 -6.56
N ASN A 86 -1.06 -8.40 -6.33
CA ASN A 86 0.15 -8.78 -7.07
C ASN A 86 0.48 -10.27 -6.89
N ASP A 87 0.44 -10.80 -5.67
CA ASP A 87 0.65 -12.25 -5.44
C ASP A 87 -0.46 -13.12 -6.09
N LEU A 88 -1.68 -12.59 -6.28
CA LEU A 88 -2.74 -13.30 -7.00
C LEU A 88 -2.52 -13.28 -8.52
N PHE A 89 -2.13 -12.14 -9.09
CA PHE A 89 -1.87 -12.03 -10.52
C PHE A 89 -0.60 -12.77 -10.94
N ASP A 90 0.42 -12.80 -10.11
CA ASP A 90 1.66 -13.55 -10.36
C ASP A 90 1.38 -15.07 -10.55
N LEU A 91 0.33 -15.60 -9.89
CA LEU A 91 -0.13 -16.99 -10.10
C LEU A 91 -0.78 -17.23 -11.46
N ASP A 92 -1.49 -16.24 -12.01
CA ASP A 92 -2.29 -16.40 -13.23
C ASP A 92 -1.47 -16.16 -14.50
N VAL A 93 -0.43 -15.31 -14.42
CA VAL A 93 0.41 -14.95 -15.58
C VAL A 93 1.55 -15.95 -15.81
N GLY A 94 1.78 -16.91 -14.89
CA GLY A 94 2.85 -17.89 -15.01
C GLY A 94 4.26 -17.28 -14.93
N THR A 95 4.38 -16.05 -14.40
CA THR A 95 5.65 -15.32 -14.25
C THR A 95 6.53 -15.83 -13.12
N ASP A 96 5.98 -16.66 -12.23
CA ASP A 96 6.74 -17.38 -11.21
C ASP A 96 7.35 -18.66 -11.79
N THR A 97 8.39 -18.51 -12.63
CA THR A 97 9.37 -19.58 -12.84
C THR A 97 10.39 -19.55 -11.69
N GLY A 98 11.09 -20.65 -11.41
CA GLY A 98 12.10 -20.72 -10.34
C GLY A 98 13.22 -19.66 -10.46
N ASP A 99 13.37 -19.07 -11.64
CA ASP A 99 14.36 -18.03 -11.97
C ASP A 99 13.81 -16.60 -11.83
N TYR A 100 12.56 -16.41 -11.39
CA TYR A 100 12.00 -15.09 -11.13
C TYR A 100 12.82 -14.41 -10.02
N PRO A 101 13.36 -13.19 -10.21
CA PRO A 101 14.31 -12.57 -9.28
C PRO A 101 13.83 -12.51 -7.82
N ARG A 102 12.52 -12.41 -7.59
CA ARG A 102 11.95 -12.40 -6.24
C ARG A 102 12.01 -13.78 -5.56
N ALA A 103 11.87 -14.87 -6.32
CA ALA A 103 11.96 -16.22 -5.79
C ALA A 103 13.34 -16.50 -5.17
N LEU A 104 14.37 -15.75 -5.57
CA LEU A 104 15.73 -15.84 -5.03
C LEU A 104 15.86 -15.36 -3.57
N TYR A 105 14.94 -14.51 -3.09
CA TYR A 105 15.06 -13.91 -1.75
C TYR A 105 13.75 -13.84 -0.95
N ALA A 106 12.60 -14.18 -1.54
CA ALA A 106 11.32 -14.27 -0.83
C ALA A 106 10.41 -15.37 -1.43
N PRO A 107 9.93 -16.34 -0.63
CA PRO A 107 9.06 -17.40 -1.12
C PRO A 107 7.67 -16.84 -1.50
N HIS A 108 7.14 -17.27 -2.65
CA HIS A 108 5.77 -16.90 -3.03
C HIS A 108 4.75 -17.50 -2.03
N PRO A 109 3.80 -16.72 -1.49
CA PRO A 109 2.95 -17.19 -0.38
C PRO A 109 2.08 -18.41 -0.69
N VAL A 110 1.58 -18.52 -1.93
CA VAL A 110 0.75 -19.66 -2.34
C VAL A 110 1.61 -20.86 -2.74
N LEU A 111 2.72 -20.64 -3.46
CA LEU A 111 3.57 -21.74 -3.94
C LEU A 111 4.35 -22.40 -2.80
N SER A 112 4.67 -21.64 -1.74
CA SER A 112 5.28 -22.16 -0.52
C SER A 112 4.30 -22.88 0.42
N GLY A 113 3.01 -22.91 0.10
CA GLY A 113 1.97 -23.50 0.95
C GLY A 113 1.60 -22.67 2.19
N MET A 114 2.08 -21.42 2.31
CA MET A 114 1.80 -20.54 3.45
C MET A 114 0.31 -20.14 3.53
N VAL A 115 -0.33 -19.97 2.38
CA VAL A 115 -1.76 -19.66 2.26
C VAL A 115 -2.33 -20.31 0.99
N THR A 116 -3.58 -20.77 1.05
CA THR A 116 -4.28 -21.25 -0.16
C THR A 116 -4.69 -20.07 -1.05
N ARG A 117 -4.73 -20.23 -2.37
CA ARG A 117 -5.26 -19.21 -3.30
C ARG A 117 -6.62 -18.65 -2.87
N LYS A 118 -7.58 -19.51 -2.50
CA LYS A 118 -8.92 -19.09 -2.02
C LYS A 118 -8.87 -18.12 -0.83
N ARG A 119 -8.02 -18.42 0.17
CA ARG A 119 -7.82 -17.56 1.35
C ARG A 119 -7.12 -16.25 1.00
N LEU A 120 -6.15 -16.27 0.09
CA LEU A 120 -5.49 -15.06 -0.40
C LEU A 120 -6.47 -14.15 -1.14
N THR A 121 -7.31 -14.71 -2.02
CA THR A 121 -8.39 -13.98 -2.71
C THR A 121 -9.40 -13.39 -1.72
N ALA A 122 -9.83 -14.16 -0.72
CA ALA A 122 -10.74 -13.66 0.31
C ALA A 122 -10.13 -12.51 1.11
N ALA A 123 -8.84 -12.60 1.47
CA ALA A 123 -8.12 -11.54 2.15
C ALA A 123 -8.01 -10.28 1.28
N ALA A 124 -7.63 -10.43 0.01
CA ALA A 124 -7.54 -9.31 -0.93
C ALA A 124 -8.91 -8.63 -1.11
N LEU A 125 -9.99 -9.40 -1.25
CA LEU A 125 -11.34 -8.87 -1.36
C LEU A 125 -11.75 -8.10 -0.10
N LEU A 126 -11.51 -8.67 1.09
CA LEU A 126 -11.82 -8.01 2.36
C LEU A 126 -11.10 -6.67 2.50
N VAL A 127 -9.79 -6.64 2.22
CA VAL A 127 -9.00 -5.40 2.32
C VAL A 127 -9.48 -4.36 1.31
N ASN A 128 -9.79 -4.75 0.07
CA ASN A 128 -10.34 -3.83 -0.94
C ASN A 128 -11.73 -3.30 -0.55
N VAL A 129 -12.59 -4.10 0.05
CA VAL A 129 -13.91 -3.64 0.53
C VAL A 129 -13.77 -2.61 1.64
N LEU A 130 -12.84 -2.83 2.58
CA LEU A 130 -12.55 -1.87 3.65
C LEU A 130 -11.95 -0.57 3.09
N ASP A 131 -11.01 -0.68 2.15
CA ASP A 131 -10.43 0.48 1.45
C ASP A 131 -11.49 1.27 0.68
N LEU A 132 -12.34 0.58 -0.08
CA LEU A 132 -13.44 1.21 -0.81
C LEU A 132 -14.43 1.91 0.13
N ALA A 133 -14.75 1.31 1.28
CA ALA A 133 -15.63 1.94 2.27
C ALA A 133 -15.02 3.26 2.79
N ILE A 134 -13.71 3.29 3.04
CA ILE A 134 -13.00 4.51 3.42
C ILE A 134 -13.04 5.53 2.28
N LEU A 135 -12.74 5.11 1.04
CA LEU A 135 -12.80 5.99 -0.12
C LEU A 135 -14.18 6.62 -0.29
N VAL A 136 -15.26 5.85 -0.09
CA VAL A 136 -16.63 6.36 -0.14
C VAL A 136 -16.87 7.42 0.94
N VAL A 137 -16.43 7.18 2.18
CA VAL A 137 -16.54 8.18 3.26
C VAL A 137 -15.77 9.47 2.90
N LEU A 138 -14.54 9.34 2.41
CA LEU A 138 -13.75 10.50 2.00
C LEU A 138 -14.36 11.24 0.81
N PHE A 139 -14.95 10.52 -0.14
CA PHE A 139 -15.67 11.09 -1.29
C PHE A 139 -16.90 11.87 -0.84
N VAL A 140 -17.70 11.35 0.09
CA VAL A 140 -18.87 12.06 0.60
C VAL A 140 -18.47 13.38 1.28
N GLU A 141 -17.33 13.40 1.97
CA GLU A 141 -16.86 14.58 2.71
C GLU A 141 -16.11 15.61 1.84
N ARG A 142 -15.37 15.15 0.83
CA ARG A 142 -14.43 15.98 0.06
C ARG A 142 -14.72 16.02 -1.44
N GLY A 143 -15.69 15.24 -1.92
CA GLY A 143 -16.06 15.18 -3.32
C GLY A 143 -15.08 14.40 -4.20
N TRP A 144 -15.28 14.56 -5.51
CA TRP A 144 -14.60 13.78 -6.54
C TRP A 144 -13.06 13.84 -6.56
N PRO A 145 -12.36 14.91 -6.11
CA PRO A 145 -10.90 14.95 -6.26
C PRO A 145 -10.17 13.85 -5.45
N VAL A 146 -10.73 13.39 -4.32
CA VAL A 146 -10.18 12.22 -3.59
C VAL A 146 -10.19 10.98 -4.50
N VAL A 147 -11.27 10.78 -5.24
CA VAL A 147 -11.41 9.65 -6.17
C VAL A 147 -10.40 9.78 -7.31
N ALA A 148 -10.14 10.99 -7.80
CA ALA A 148 -9.12 11.20 -8.83
C ALA A 148 -7.71 10.83 -8.34
N PHE A 149 -7.36 11.18 -7.09
CA PHE A 149 -6.09 10.73 -6.49
C PHE A 149 -6.01 9.21 -6.36
N ALA A 150 -7.08 8.58 -5.85
CA ALA A 150 -7.14 7.13 -5.69
C ALA A 150 -7.02 6.39 -7.03
N LEU A 151 -7.80 6.81 -8.04
CA LEU A 151 -7.77 6.22 -9.37
C LEU A 151 -6.46 6.50 -10.12
N GLY A 152 -5.87 7.69 -9.94
CA GLY A 152 -4.55 8.01 -10.51
C GLY A 152 -3.46 7.11 -9.93
N GLY A 153 -3.44 6.93 -8.61
CA GLY A 153 -2.50 6.02 -7.94
C GLY A 153 -2.70 4.57 -8.37
N PHE A 154 -3.96 4.11 -8.40
CA PHE A 154 -4.31 2.77 -8.86
C PHE A 154 -3.90 2.53 -10.32
N PHE A 155 -4.16 3.48 -11.21
CA PHE A 155 -3.79 3.40 -12.62
C PHE A 155 -2.28 3.24 -12.80
N ILE A 156 -1.47 4.08 -12.16
CA ILE A 156 0.00 3.98 -12.25
C ILE A 156 0.48 2.66 -11.63
N SER A 157 -0.09 2.26 -10.49
CA SER A 157 0.24 0.98 -9.85
C SER A 157 -0.05 -0.22 -10.77
N ALA A 158 -1.19 -0.22 -11.46
CA ALA A 158 -1.52 -1.25 -12.44
C ALA A 158 -0.59 -1.19 -13.66
N ALA A 159 -0.39 0.00 -14.23
CA ALA A 159 0.51 0.21 -15.36
C ALA A 159 1.96 -0.17 -15.05
N TYR A 160 2.37 -0.12 -13.78
CA TYR A 160 3.71 -0.47 -13.33
C TYR A 160 4.07 -1.94 -13.64
N THR A 161 3.12 -2.86 -13.47
CA THR A 161 3.33 -4.31 -13.66
C THR A 161 2.60 -4.89 -14.88
N ALA A 162 1.37 -4.46 -15.13
CA ALA A 162 0.46 -5.08 -16.08
C ALA A 162 0.68 -4.62 -17.53
N PRO A 163 0.40 -5.49 -18.52
CA PRO A 163 0.28 -5.07 -19.92
C PRO A 163 -0.83 -4.02 -20.11
N PRO A 164 -0.72 -3.14 -21.12
CA PRO A 164 0.37 -3.08 -22.09
C PRO A 164 1.60 -2.29 -21.60
N LEU A 165 1.48 -1.46 -20.55
CA LEU A 165 2.48 -0.45 -20.24
C LEU A 165 3.72 -0.98 -19.51
N ARG A 166 3.56 -1.89 -18.55
CA ARG A 166 4.66 -2.54 -17.80
C ARG A 166 5.80 -1.58 -17.43
N LEU A 167 5.50 -0.41 -16.87
CA LEU A 167 6.42 0.73 -16.74
C LEU A 167 7.78 0.33 -16.13
N LYS A 168 7.79 -0.57 -15.14
CA LYS A 168 9.02 -1.06 -14.50
C LYS A 168 10.00 -1.74 -15.47
N LYS A 169 9.49 -2.35 -16.55
CA LYS A 169 10.31 -3.00 -17.59
C LYS A 169 10.93 -2.02 -18.59
N HIS A 170 10.47 -0.76 -18.59
CA HIS A 170 10.97 0.29 -19.48
C HIS A 170 11.85 1.32 -18.75
N GLY A 171 12.37 0.99 -17.56
CA GLY A 171 13.17 1.91 -16.76
C GLY A 171 12.37 3.03 -16.08
N LEU A 172 11.04 3.04 -16.22
CA LEU A 172 10.15 4.04 -15.61
C LEU A 172 9.74 3.67 -14.18
N GLY A 173 10.51 2.80 -13.53
CA GLY A 173 10.21 2.29 -12.20
C GLY A 173 10.26 3.40 -11.12
N GLU A 174 11.40 4.06 -11.00
CA GLU A 174 11.62 5.13 -10.01
C GLU A 174 10.73 6.36 -10.25
N PRO A 175 10.54 6.85 -11.50
CA PRO A 175 9.58 7.92 -11.77
C PRO A 175 8.15 7.57 -11.33
N SER A 176 7.72 6.33 -11.55
CA SER A 176 6.39 5.88 -11.12
C SER A 176 6.25 5.91 -9.60
N VAL A 177 7.27 5.45 -8.87
CA VAL A 177 7.31 5.49 -7.40
C VAL A 177 7.28 6.94 -6.91
N LEU A 178 8.05 7.84 -7.52
CA LEU A 178 8.06 9.26 -7.17
C LEU A 178 6.68 9.90 -7.35
N VAL A 179 5.99 9.63 -8.47
CA VAL A 179 4.65 10.17 -8.72
C VAL A 179 3.61 9.61 -7.75
N VAL A 180 3.66 8.30 -7.46
CA VAL A 180 2.69 7.65 -6.58
C VAL A 180 2.88 8.09 -5.12
N TRP A 181 4.08 7.96 -4.56
CA TRP A 181 4.34 8.30 -3.16
C TRP A 181 4.56 9.80 -2.91
N GLY A 182 4.81 10.58 -3.95
CA GLY A 182 4.89 12.04 -3.89
C GLY A 182 3.52 12.66 -4.12
N PRO A 183 3.27 13.30 -5.28
CA PRO A 183 2.09 14.14 -5.49
C PRO A 183 0.76 13.40 -5.31
N LEU A 184 0.65 12.12 -5.69
CA LEU A 184 -0.62 11.42 -5.60
C LEU A 184 -0.99 11.05 -4.17
N LEU A 185 -0.10 10.36 -3.45
CA LEU A 185 -0.36 9.96 -2.08
C LEU A 185 -0.34 11.16 -1.14
N VAL A 186 0.73 11.97 -1.16
CA VAL A 186 0.84 13.15 -0.28
C VAL A 186 -0.30 14.12 -0.59
N GLY A 187 -0.54 14.40 -1.87
CA GLY A 187 -1.63 15.29 -2.29
C GLY A 187 -3.01 14.74 -1.94
N GLY A 188 -3.24 13.44 -2.11
CA GLY A 188 -4.51 12.79 -1.76
C GLY A 188 -4.80 12.78 -0.27
N VAL A 189 -3.81 12.47 0.57
CA VAL A 189 -3.96 12.52 2.04
C VAL A 189 -4.12 13.97 2.50
N TYR A 190 -3.34 14.90 1.95
CA TYR A 190 -3.44 16.33 2.25
C TYR A 190 -4.84 16.86 1.87
N TYR A 191 -5.31 16.57 0.65
CA TYR A 191 -6.63 16.99 0.19
C TYR A 191 -7.74 16.37 1.03
N SER A 192 -7.62 15.09 1.39
CA SER A 192 -8.58 14.43 2.27
C SER A 192 -8.66 15.13 3.64
N ALA A 193 -7.50 15.48 4.20
CA ALA A 193 -7.41 16.15 5.48
C ALA A 193 -7.88 17.61 5.43
N VAL A 194 -7.51 18.39 4.42
CA VAL A 194 -7.70 19.85 4.32
C VAL A 194 -8.95 20.24 3.53
N GLY A 195 -9.22 19.54 2.42
CA GLY A 195 -10.34 19.77 1.51
C GLY A 195 -10.08 20.74 0.35
N THR A 196 -8.90 21.36 0.31
CA THR A 196 -8.48 22.21 -0.82
C THR A 196 -7.01 21.96 -1.09
N ILE A 197 -6.56 22.19 -2.34
CA ILE A 197 -5.14 22.29 -2.69
C ILE A 197 -4.91 23.71 -3.17
N ARG A 198 -4.13 24.49 -2.42
CA ARG A 198 -3.74 25.84 -2.81
C ARG A 198 -2.30 25.83 -3.29
N MET A 199 -2.12 26.05 -4.58
CA MET A 199 -0.82 26.36 -5.14
C MET A 199 -0.48 27.81 -4.76
N LYS A 200 0.28 28.02 -3.68
CA LYS A 200 0.80 29.33 -3.31
C LYS A 200 1.99 29.68 -4.22
N PHE A 201 1.72 29.98 -5.49
CA PHE A 201 2.70 30.62 -6.37
C PHE A 201 2.43 32.12 -6.38
N SER A 202 3.27 32.86 -5.63
CA SER A 202 3.20 34.32 -5.46
C SER A 202 1.95 34.84 -4.72
N GLY A 203 2.09 36.01 -4.10
CA GLY A 203 1.03 36.70 -3.37
C GLY A 203 -0.24 36.88 -4.21
N ASP A 204 -1.39 36.84 -3.55
CA ASP A 204 -2.75 36.96 -4.09
C ASP A 204 -3.40 35.66 -4.58
N ALA A 205 -3.71 34.77 -3.63
CA ALA A 205 -4.55 33.61 -3.88
C ALA A 205 -6.03 34.01 -3.94
N LYS A 206 -6.62 34.00 -5.15
CA LYS A 206 -8.06 33.77 -5.30
C LYS A 206 -8.34 32.28 -5.05
N ALA A 207 -9.18 32.01 -4.05
CA ALA A 207 -9.63 30.65 -3.76
C ALA A 207 -10.52 30.13 -4.89
N LEU A 208 -10.18 28.96 -5.43
CA LEU A 208 -11.14 28.13 -6.15
C LEU A 208 -12.02 27.43 -5.10
N THR A 209 -13.13 28.07 -4.76
CA THR A 209 -14.29 27.38 -4.22
C THR A 209 -15.04 26.76 -5.40
N MET A 210 -15.01 25.44 -5.50
CA MET A 210 -15.96 24.63 -6.27
C MET A 210 -16.89 23.93 -5.29
#